data_AF-A0A7S2VW09-F1
#
_entry.id   AF-A0A7S2VW09-F1
#
_cell.length_a   1.000
_cell.length_b   1.000
_cell.length_c   1.000
_cell.angle_alpha   90.00
_cell.angle_beta   90.00
_cell.angle_gamma   90.00
#
_symmetry.space_group_name_H-M   'P 1'
#
loop_
_entity.id
_entity.type
_entity.pdbx_description
1 polymer ?
#
loop_
_entity_poly.entity_id
_entity_poly.type
_entity_poly.pdbx_seq_one_letter_code
_entity_poly.pdbx_strand_id
1 'polypeptide(L)'
;GKVLIDVSDTKDTMKEHPLKRKAILASGQSVWVFEPLKDIGGMPQTAVVFTTRIDFKGSIPTSIMNSLAPQFLSTVSTLRKRFDKSTEIDAYNRLDVVKQLGNLAKVEAGIFAQRFMDVVKAQKVKGGLSLAQTWVNMQGEGQGWGKTVVSVKASLEETAAFFWDVNRRVNTSSDATVEVIDEKGFEKTIKRTELLGRVKGFRSLGEFTSRMKLVRTGQNSLVLDVVGVKDPSKNGEVENKRK
;
A
#
# COMPACT_ATOMS: atom_id res chain seq x y z
N GLY A 1 14.47 -0.82 -25.84
CA GLY A 1 15.76 -0.19 -26.18
C GLY A 1 16.45 0.23 -24.89
N LYS A 2 17.78 0.22 -24.86
CA LYS A 2 18.59 0.65 -23.70
C LYS A 2 19.12 2.05 -23.98
N VAL A 3 19.01 2.96 -23.02
CA VAL A 3 19.58 4.32 -23.12
C VAL A 3 20.75 4.42 -22.15
N LEU A 4 21.87 4.94 -22.62
CA LEU A 4 23.07 5.18 -21.82
C LEU A 4 23.42 6.66 -21.87
N ILE A 5 23.57 7.27 -20.70
CA ILE A 5 24.07 8.65 -20.56
C ILE A 5 25.38 8.56 -19.81
N ASP A 6 26.47 8.97 -20.46
CA ASP A 6 27.79 9.12 -19.84
C ASP A 6 28.09 10.60 -19.67
N VAL A 7 28.38 10.99 -18.44
CA VAL A 7 28.73 12.36 -18.07
C VAL A 7 30.14 12.33 -17.50
N SER A 8 31.05 13.02 -18.16
CA SER A 8 32.45 13.19 -17.76
C SER A 8 32.81 14.67 -17.69
N ASP A 9 33.84 15.00 -16.91
CA ASP A 9 34.29 16.38 -16.81
C ASP A 9 34.91 16.87 -18.12
N THR A 10 34.78 18.17 -18.37
CA THR A 10 35.52 18.88 -19.40
C THR A 10 36.43 19.95 -18.78
N LYS A 11 37.58 20.18 -19.41
CA LYS A 11 38.47 21.31 -19.08
C LYS A 11 38.04 22.62 -19.75
N ASP A 12 37.06 22.56 -20.66
CA ASP A 12 36.65 23.70 -21.48
C ASP A 12 36.03 24.84 -20.64
N THR A 13 35.41 24.50 -19.50
CA THR A 13 34.76 25.45 -18.58
C THR A 13 35.74 26.18 -17.66
N MET A 14 37.01 25.78 -17.60
CA MET A 14 38.02 26.39 -16.70
C MET A 14 38.37 27.83 -17.08
N LYS A 15 38.12 28.22 -18.34
CA LYS A 15 38.29 29.61 -18.80
C LYS A 15 37.22 30.54 -18.22
N GLU A 16 35.99 30.05 -18.06
CA GLU A 16 34.84 30.82 -17.57
C GLU A 16 34.68 30.69 -16.04
N HIS A 17 35.16 29.59 -15.47
CA HIS A 17 35.08 29.28 -14.04
C HIS A 17 36.46 28.89 -13.47
N PRO A 18 37.38 29.86 -13.30
CA PRO A 18 38.72 29.58 -12.78
C PRO A 18 38.70 29.09 -11.33
N LEU A 19 39.63 28.20 -10.99
CA LEU A 19 39.75 27.62 -9.65
C LEU A 19 40.06 28.67 -8.59
N LYS A 20 39.28 28.68 -7.51
CA LYS A 20 39.52 29.54 -6.33
C LYS A 20 40.70 28.98 -5.52
N ARG A 21 41.49 29.86 -4.89
CA ARG A 21 42.52 29.45 -3.91
C ARG A 21 41.89 28.55 -2.83
N LYS A 22 42.52 27.40 -2.54
CA LYS A 22 42.07 26.34 -1.61
C LYS A 22 40.93 25.43 -2.11
N ALA A 23 40.52 25.52 -3.38
CA ALA A 23 39.62 24.53 -3.97
C ALA A 23 40.40 23.30 -4.47
N ILE A 24 39.87 22.10 -4.22
CA ILE A 24 40.33 20.85 -4.85
C ILE A 24 39.41 20.59 -6.05
N LEU A 25 40.00 20.39 -7.22
CA LEU A 25 39.24 20.00 -8.41
C LEU A 25 39.03 18.48 -8.37
N ALA A 26 37.81 18.06 -8.06
CA ALA A 26 37.40 16.66 -8.20
C ALA A 26 37.09 16.37 -9.68
N SER A 27 37.37 15.14 -10.11
CA SER A 27 36.94 14.64 -11.41
C SER A 27 35.93 13.51 -11.25
N GLY A 28 34.80 13.58 -11.93
CA GLY A 28 33.74 12.59 -11.90
C GLY A 28 33.45 11.98 -13.27
N GLN A 29 33.09 10.70 -13.25
CA GLN A 29 32.36 10.06 -14.34
C GLN A 29 31.07 9.46 -13.80
N SER A 30 29.97 9.69 -14.49
CA SER A 30 28.65 9.22 -14.09
C SER A 30 27.96 8.54 -15.26
N VAL A 31 27.50 7.32 -15.05
CA VAL A 31 26.79 6.51 -16.03
C VAL A 31 25.37 6.26 -15.55
N TRP A 32 24.40 6.59 -16.41
CA TRP A 32 23.00 6.23 -16.23
C TRP A 32 22.61 5.19 -17.27
N VAL A 33 22.02 4.10 -16.80
CA VAL A 33 21.50 3.03 -17.65
C VAL A 33 20.00 2.92 -17.43
N PHE A 34 19.25 3.01 -18.53
CA PHE A 34 17.79 2.87 -18.53
C PHE A 34 17.40 1.62 -19.31
N GLU A 35 16.69 0.71 -18.65
CA GLU A 35 16.23 -0.56 -19.23
C GLU A 35 14.72 -0.72 -19.04
N PRO A 36 13.95 -1.03 -20.10
CA PRO A 36 12.51 -1.23 -19.96
C PRO A 36 12.25 -2.48 -19.13
N LEU A 37 11.28 -2.38 -18.22
CA LEU A 37 10.75 -3.51 -17.46
C LEU A 37 9.37 -3.87 -17.98
N LYS A 38 8.84 -5.00 -17.51
CA LYS A 38 7.48 -5.41 -17.82
C LYS A 38 6.49 -4.37 -17.26
N ASP A 39 5.55 -3.96 -18.10
CA ASP A 39 4.49 -3.03 -17.72
C ASP A 39 3.71 -3.54 -16.50
N ILE A 40 3.35 -2.62 -15.61
CA ILE A 40 2.54 -2.90 -14.42
C ILE A 40 1.22 -2.16 -14.61
N GLY A 41 0.12 -2.89 -14.73
CA GLY A 41 -1.20 -2.28 -14.97
C GLY A 41 -1.25 -1.45 -16.25
N GLY A 42 -0.67 -1.95 -17.35
CA GLY A 42 -0.61 -1.24 -18.63
C GLY A 42 0.29 0.00 -18.64
N MET A 43 1.06 0.22 -17.57
CA MET A 43 1.94 1.37 -17.42
C MET A 43 3.39 0.99 -17.64
N PRO A 44 4.11 1.67 -18.54
CA PRO A 44 5.52 1.40 -18.81
C PRO A 44 6.36 1.53 -17.55
N GLN A 45 7.24 0.55 -17.34
CA GLN A 45 8.20 0.56 -16.24
C GLN A 45 9.63 0.65 -16.80
N THR A 46 10.53 1.32 -16.09
CA THR A 46 11.95 1.43 -16.46
C THR A 46 12.82 1.23 -15.23
N ALA A 47 13.77 0.31 -15.32
CA ALA A 47 14.87 0.18 -14.38
C ALA A 47 15.90 1.30 -14.65
N VAL A 48 16.34 1.97 -13.60
CA VAL A 48 17.39 2.99 -13.66
C VAL A 48 18.55 2.54 -12.81
N VAL A 49 19.71 2.35 -13.43
CA VAL A 49 20.97 2.12 -12.72
C VAL A 49 21.81 3.36 -12.87
N PHE A 50 22.13 3.99 -11.73
CA PHE A 50 23.02 5.14 -11.66
C PHE A 50 24.32 4.71 -11.00
N THR A 51 25.43 4.86 -11.71
CA THR A 51 26.78 4.57 -11.21
C THR A 51 27.63 5.81 -11.35
N THR A 52 28.26 6.26 -10.26
CA THR A 52 29.19 7.38 -10.28
C THR A 52 30.54 6.97 -9.73
N ARG A 53 31.60 7.47 -10.35
CA ARG A 53 32.98 7.35 -9.89
C ARG A 53 33.54 8.75 -9.78
N ILE A 54 33.96 9.13 -8.58
CA ILE A 54 34.56 10.45 -8.34
C ILE A 54 35.99 10.24 -7.82
N ASP A 55 36.94 10.94 -8.42
CA ASP A 55 38.33 11.03 -8.01
C ASP A 55 38.59 12.44 -7.47
N PHE A 56 38.86 12.53 -6.16
CA PHE A 56 39.11 13.79 -5.46
C PHE A 56 40.60 14.18 -5.43
N LYS A 57 41.48 13.46 -6.15
CA LYS A 57 42.92 13.77 -6.35
C LYS A 57 43.73 13.97 -5.06
N GLY A 58 43.25 13.50 -3.91
CA GLY A 58 43.85 13.63 -2.58
C GLY A 58 43.20 12.73 -1.52
N SER A 59 43.69 12.78 -0.28
CA SER A 59 43.10 12.02 0.84
C SER A 59 41.72 12.59 1.20
N ILE A 60 40.68 11.77 1.09
CA ILE A 60 39.30 12.16 1.38
C ILE A 60 39.00 11.82 2.84
N PRO A 61 38.75 12.81 3.70
CA PRO A 61 38.27 12.55 5.05
C PRO A 61 36.93 11.83 5.00
N THR A 62 36.72 10.84 5.87
CA THR A 62 35.46 10.08 5.99
C THR A 62 34.24 10.99 6.17
N SER A 63 34.41 12.16 6.80
CA SER A 63 33.36 13.17 6.96
C SER A 63 32.80 13.70 5.63
N ILE A 64 33.64 13.84 4.60
CA ILE A 64 33.21 14.28 3.26
C ILE A 64 32.41 13.16 2.58
N MET A 65 32.91 11.92 2.63
CA MET A 65 32.18 10.77 2.08
C MET A 65 30.82 10.57 2.75
N ASN A 66 30.75 10.72 4.07
CA ASN A 66 29.50 10.62 4.82
C ASN A 66 28.49 11.72 4.45
N SER A 67 28.94 12.89 4.00
CA SER A 67 28.06 13.95 3.51
C SER A 67 27.58 13.71 2.07
N LEU A 68 28.40 13.08 1.22
CA LEU A 68 28.10 12.85 -0.19
C LEU A 68 27.18 11.66 -0.42
N ALA A 69 27.31 10.59 0.36
CA ALA A 69 26.51 9.39 0.18
C ALA A 69 24.98 9.65 0.27
N PRO A 70 24.46 10.42 1.24
CA PRO A 70 23.04 10.80 1.27
C PRO A 70 22.61 11.63 0.06
N GLN A 71 23.50 12.48 -0.46
CA GLN A 71 23.22 13.37 -1.60
C GLN A 71 23.15 12.60 -2.93
N PHE A 72 23.95 11.53 -3.05
CA PHE A 72 23.84 10.58 -4.13
C PHE A 72 22.49 9.84 -4.10
N LEU A 73 22.12 9.31 -2.92
CA LEU A 73 20.84 8.60 -2.73
C LEU A 73 19.63 9.53 -2.93
N SER A 74 19.75 10.81 -2.57
CA SER A 74 18.66 11.78 -2.74
C SER A 74 18.36 12.05 -4.23
N THR A 75 19.36 11.97 -5.10
CA THR A 75 19.18 12.15 -6.55
C THR A 75 18.30 11.05 -7.13
N VAL A 76 18.61 9.78 -6.83
CA VAL A 76 17.80 8.62 -7.27
C VAL A 76 16.42 8.64 -6.61
N SER A 77 16.34 9.02 -5.34
CA SER A 77 15.07 9.16 -4.61
C SER A 77 14.17 10.24 -5.23
N THR A 78 14.73 11.38 -5.60
CA THR A 78 13.99 12.47 -6.27
C THR A 78 13.46 12.02 -7.62
N LEU A 79 14.27 11.30 -8.40
CA LEU A 79 13.83 10.71 -9.67
C LEU A 79 12.65 9.76 -9.47
N ARG A 80 12.75 8.84 -8.50
CA ARG A 80 11.67 7.91 -8.16
C ARG A 80 10.38 8.65 -7.79
N LYS A 81 10.46 9.68 -6.95
CA LYS A 81 9.29 10.46 -6.52
C LYS A 81 8.66 11.22 -7.69
N ARG A 82 9.48 11.78 -8.58
CA ARG A 82 9.01 12.57 -9.73
C ARG A 82 8.23 11.74 -10.75
N PHE A 83 8.60 10.47 -10.91
CA PHE A 83 7.93 9.51 -11.79
C PHE A 83 7.06 8.51 -11.01
N ASP A 84 6.69 8.83 -9.77
CA ASP A 84 5.82 7.95 -9.00
C ASP A 84 4.40 7.98 -9.58
N LYS A 85 4.00 6.84 -10.12
CA LYS A 85 2.67 6.62 -10.73
C LYS A 85 1.84 5.62 -9.94
N SER A 86 2.15 5.45 -8.65
CA SER A 86 1.46 4.48 -7.77
C SER A 86 -0.07 4.62 -7.80
N THR A 87 -0.60 5.85 -7.76
CA THR A 87 -2.05 6.10 -7.78
C THR A 87 -2.70 5.69 -9.10
N GLU A 88 -2.01 5.90 -10.22
CA GLU A 88 -2.49 5.52 -11.56
C GLU A 88 -2.50 3.99 -11.71
N ILE A 89 -1.47 3.29 -11.21
CA ILE A 89 -1.41 1.82 -11.18
C ILE A 89 -2.56 1.25 -10.32
N ASP A 90 -2.78 1.81 -9.13
CA ASP A 90 -3.87 1.39 -8.25
C ASP A 90 -5.24 1.65 -8.91
N ALA A 91 -5.38 2.72 -9.68
CA ALA A 91 -6.60 3.01 -10.45
C ALA A 91 -6.82 2.04 -11.60
N TYR A 92 -5.77 1.67 -12.34
CA TYR A 92 -5.86 0.67 -13.38
C TYR A 92 -6.26 -0.69 -12.83
N ASN A 93 -5.63 -1.14 -11.73
CA ASN A 93 -5.97 -2.40 -11.08
C ASN A 93 -7.44 -2.42 -10.62
N ARG A 94 -7.97 -1.28 -10.13
CA ARG A 94 -9.40 -1.14 -9.84
C ARG A 94 -10.28 -1.38 -11.06
N LEU A 95 -9.93 -0.81 -12.21
CA LEU A 95 -10.73 -0.97 -13.43
C LEU A 95 -10.80 -2.44 -13.85
N ASP A 96 -9.72 -3.20 -13.68
CA ASP A 96 -9.73 -4.63 -13.97
C ASP A 96 -10.67 -5.39 -13.01
N VAL A 97 -10.58 -5.10 -11.71
CA VAL A 97 -11.50 -5.68 -10.71
C VAL A 97 -12.96 -5.32 -11.02
N VAL A 98 -13.25 -4.06 -11.36
CA VAL A 98 -14.61 -3.61 -11.75
C VAL A 98 -15.16 -4.42 -12.92
N LYS A 99 -14.35 -4.66 -13.96
CA LYS A 99 -14.76 -5.49 -15.11
C LYS A 99 -15.10 -6.92 -14.68
N GLN A 100 -14.26 -7.52 -13.84
CA GLN A 100 -14.48 -8.87 -13.33
C GLN A 100 -15.74 -8.95 -12.43
N LEU A 101 -16.00 -7.93 -11.61
CA LEU A 101 -17.20 -7.83 -10.77
C LEU A 101 -18.50 -7.77 -11.58
N GLY A 102 -18.47 -7.18 -12.78
CA GLY A 102 -19.60 -7.19 -13.71
C GLY A 102 -20.05 -8.61 -14.08
N ASN A 103 -19.12 -9.56 -14.07
CA ASN A 103 -19.35 -10.96 -14.47
C ASN A 103 -19.56 -11.92 -13.28
N LEU A 104 -19.64 -11.41 -12.05
CA LEU A 104 -19.86 -12.23 -10.87
C LEU A 104 -21.22 -12.97 -10.93
N ALA A 105 -21.17 -14.28 -10.72
CA ALA A 105 -22.38 -15.10 -10.58
C ALA A 105 -23.23 -14.61 -9.39
N LYS A 106 -24.55 -14.62 -9.59
CA LYS A 106 -25.50 -14.27 -8.53
C LYS A 106 -25.64 -15.43 -7.54
N VAL A 107 -25.57 -15.10 -6.27
CA VAL A 107 -25.81 -15.99 -5.14
C VAL A 107 -27.07 -15.54 -4.42
N GLU A 108 -27.79 -16.47 -3.80
CA GLU A 108 -29.01 -16.16 -3.07
C GLU A 108 -28.72 -15.24 -1.86
N ALA A 109 -29.45 -14.12 -1.77
CA ALA A 109 -29.27 -13.11 -0.72
C ALA A 109 -29.56 -13.63 0.70
N GLY A 110 -30.39 -14.68 0.83
CA GLY A 110 -30.80 -15.27 2.10
C GLY A 110 -29.64 -15.75 2.97
N ILE A 111 -28.53 -16.18 2.34
CA ILE A 111 -27.32 -16.67 3.02
C ILE A 111 -26.66 -15.57 3.87
N PHE A 112 -26.76 -14.31 3.45
CA PHE A 112 -26.11 -13.18 4.12
C PHE A 112 -27.08 -12.41 5.00
N ALA A 113 -28.35 -12.27 4.59
CA ALA A 113 -29.36 -11.50 5.29
C ALA A 113 -29.63 -11.99 6.72
N GLN A 114 -29.55 -13.31 6.98
CA GLN A 114 -29.72 -13.86 8.33
C GLN A 114 -28.70 -13.30 9.34
N ARG A 115 -27.47 -13.03 8.92
CA ARG A 115 -26.41 -12.47 9.80
C ARG A 115 -26.66 -11.00 10.18
N PHE A 116 -27.56 -10.32 9.49
CA PHE A 116 -27.89 -8.90 9.70
C PHE A 116 -29.29 -8.68 10.29
N MET A 117 -30.08 -9.72 10.58
CA MET A 117 -31.44 -9.57 11.12
C MET A 117 -31.48 -9.18 12.61
N ASP A 118 -30.37 -9.31 13.34
CA ASP A 118 -30.26 -8.86 14.75
C ASP A 118 -30.17 -7.33 14.91
N VAL A 119 -30.36 -6.58 13.81
CA VAL A 119 -30.25 -5.11 13.75
C VAL A 119 -31.36 -4.38 14.52
N VAL A 120 -32.46 -5.08 14.82
CA VAL A 120 -33.72 -4.52 15.33
C VAL A 120 -33.59 -3.88 16.72
N LYS A 121 -32.52 -4.15 17.48
CA LYS A 121 -32.34 -3.64 18.87
C LYS A 121 -31.28 -2.54 19.04
N ALA A 122 -30.65 -2.02 17.98
CA ALA A 122 -29.57 -1.05 18.15
C ALA A 122 -30.01 0.40 18.40
N GLN A 123 -29.15 1.13 19.11
CA GLN A 123 -29.25 2.56 19.30
C GLN A 123 -28.40 3.29 18.26
N LYS A 124 -28.93 4.41 17.73
CA LYS A 124 -28.20 5.29 16.83
C LYS A 124 -27.14 6.07 17.62
N VAL A 125 -25.88 6.02 17.18
CA VAL A 125 -24.80 6.76 17.84
C VAL A 125 -24.90 8.25 17.51
N LYS A 126 -24.94 9.12 18.53
CA LYS A 126 -24.83 10.59 18.37
C LYS A 126 -23.34 10.97 18.28
N GLY A 127 -22.96 11.81 17.31
CA GLY A 127 -21.59 12.31 17.16
C GLY A 127 -20.67 11.51 16.22
N GLY A 128 -21.20 10.60 15.40
CA GLY A 128 -20.43 9.91 14.35
C GLY A 128 -20.07 10.79 13.15
N LEU A 129 -19.44 10.19 12.13
CA LEU A 129 -19.16 10.80 10.82
C LEU A 129 -20.42 11.50 10.28
N SER A 130 -20.34 12.82 9.99
CA SER A 130 -21.49 13.64 9.60
C SER A 130 -22.24 13.12 8.36
N LEU A 131 -21.54 12.37 7.49
CA LEU A 131 -22.08 11.78 6.27
C LEU A 131 -22.52 10.32 6.42
N ALA A 132 -22.34 9.72 7.60
CA ALA A 132 -22.66 8.32 7.84
C ALA A 132 -23.67 8.18 8.98
N GLN A 133 -24.55 7.20 8.84
CA GLN A 133 -25.46 6.80 9.90
C GLN A 133 -24.93 5.50 10.52
N THR A 134 -24.61 5.53 11.81
CA THR A 134 -24.02 4.39 12.53
C THR A 134 -24.91 3.94 13.67
N TRP A 135 -25.10 2.63 13.76
CA TRP A 135 -25.81 1.91 14.81
C TRP A 135 -24.87 0.90 15.44
N VAL A 136 -24.88 0.80 16.76
CA VAL A 136 -24.08 -0.18 17.51
C VAL A 136 -24.96 -0.84 18.56
N ASN A 137 -24.73 -2.11 18.81
CA ASN A 137 -25.32 -2.84 19.93
C ASN A 137 -24.27 -3.76 20.56
N MET A 138 -24.15 -3.69 21.89
CA MET A 138 -23.30 -4.57 22.68
C MET A 138 -24.16 -5.71 23.22
N GLN A 139 -23.82 -6.95 22.87
CA GLN A 139 -24.48 -8.15 23.38
C GLN A 139 -23.56 -8.80 24.42
N GLY A 140 -23.71 -8.49 25.71
CA GLY A 140 -22.97 -9.16 26.79
C GLY A 140 -21.44 -9.03 26.75
N GLU A 141 -20.73 -9.92 27.45
CA GLU A 141 -19.26 -9.87 27.57
C GLU A 141 -18.55 -10.18 26.24
N GLY A 142 -18.08 -9.12 25.58
CA GLY A 142 -17.16 -9.21 24.45
C GLY A 142 -17.79 -9.39 23.07
N GLN A 143 -19.11 -9.41 22.95
CA GLN A 143 -19.79 -9.46 21.65
C GLN A 143 -20.51 -8.14 21.38
N GLY A 144 -20.38 -7.65 20.15
CA GLY A 144 -21.05 -6.45 19.71
C GLY A 144 -21.16 -6.46 18.20
N TRP A 145 -22.17 -5.77 17.70
CA TRP A 145 -22.34 -5.57 16.27
C TRP A 145 -22.55 -4.11 15.96
N GLY A 146 -22.17 -3.70 14.75
CA GLY A 146 -22.35 -2.36 14.25
C GLY A 146 -22.84 -2.38 12.81
N LYS A 147 -23.64 -1.38 12.44
CA LYS A 147 -24.04 -1.11 11.06
C LYS A 147 -23.72 0.34 10.77
N THR A 148 -23.09 0.60 9.64
CA THR A 148 -22.89 1.95 9.12
C THR A 148 -23.42 2.04 7.70
N VAL A 149 -24.16 3.11 7.41
CA VAL A 149 -24.67 3.41 6.07
C VAL A 149 -24.13 4.77 5.65
N VAL A 150 -23.56 4.84 4.45
CA VAL A 150 -23.01 6.06 3.84
C VAL A 150 -23.40 6.11 2.36
N SER A 151 -23.64 7.30 1.84
CA SER A 151 -23.82 7.52 0.40
C SER A 151 -22.49 7.93 -0.22
N VAL A 152 -22.08 7.24 -1.28
CA VAL A 152 -20.82 7.50 -2.00
C VAL A 152 -21.13 7.86 -3.45
N LYS A 153 -20.31 8.72 -4.06
CA LYS A 153 -20.42 9.10 -5.47
C LYS A 153 -19.55 8.16 -6.32
N ALA A 154 -19.96 6.91 -6.43
CA ALA A 154 -19.28 5.86 -7.21
C ALA A 154 -20.29 4.77 -7.58
N SER A 155 -19.99 3.97 -8.59
CA SER A 155 -20.78 2.77 -8.91
C SER A 155 -20.64 1.69 -7.82
N LEU A 156 -21.54 0.69 -7.86
CA LEU A 156 -21.53 -0.44 -6.94
C LEU A 156 -20.21 -1.24 -7.06
N GLU A 157 -19.79 -1.50 -8.29
CA GLU A 157 -18.58 -2.24 -8.63
C GLU A 157 -17.32 -1.45 -8.24
N GLU A 158 -17.27 -0.14 -8.49
CA GLU A 158 -16.14 0.70 -8.07
C GLU A 158 -15.98 0.71 -6.55
N THR A 159 -17.09 0.79 -5.82
CA THR A 159 -17.09 0.77 -4.35
C THR A 159 -16.61 -0.59 -3.83
N ALA A 160 -17.09 -1.70 -4.41
CA ALA A 160 -16.63 -3.03 -4.02
C ALA A 160 -15.15 -3.28 -4.38
N ALA A 161 -14.72 -2.86 -5.57
CA ALA A 161 -13.32 -2.90 -6.00
C ALA A 161 -12.42 -2.03 -5.10
N PHE A 162 -12.97 -0.95 -4.52
CA PHE A 162 -12.24 -0.14 -3.57
C PHE A 162 -11.83 -0.96 -2.33
N PHE A 163 -12.75 -1.76 -1.77
CA PHE A 163 -12.50 -2.57 -0.58
C PHE A 163 -11.80 -3.91 -0.86
N TRP A 164 -11.99 -4.48 -2.06
CA TRP A 164 -11.36 -5.75 -2.45
C TRP A 164 -9.83 -5.64 -2.57
N ASP A 165 -9.34 -4.47 -2.98
CA ASP A 165 -7.93 -4.16 -3.17
C ASP A 165 -7.24 -3.85 -1.84
N VAL A 166 -6.96 -4.91 -1.08
CA VAL A 166 -6.37 -4.84 0.27
C VAL A 166 -4.91 -4.37 0.27
N ASN A 167 -4.19 -4.61 -0.82
CA ASN A 167 -2.76 -4.28 -0.96
C ASN A 167 -2.53 -2.81 -1.34
N ARG A 168 -3.58 -1.98 -1.36
CA ARG A 168 -3.38 -0.55 -1.60
C ARG A 168 -2.45 0.06 -0.58
N ARG A 169 -1.61 0.95 -1.09
CA ARG A 169 -0.65 1.72 -0.30
C ARG A 169 -1.35 2.65 0.69
N VAL A 170 -2.60 3.04 0.43
CA VAL A 170 -3.45 3.83 1.34
C VAL A 170 -3.91 3.03 2.56
N ASN A 171 -4.05 1.70 2.43
CA ASN A 171 -4.42 0.82 3.55
C ASN A 171 -3.20 0.35 4.37
N THR A 172 -1.99 0.58 3.86
CA THR A 172 -0.76 0.33 4.60
C THR A 172 -0.47 1.57 5.46
N SER A 173 -0.53 1.42 6.78
CA SER A 173 -0.15 2.48 7.70
C SER A 173 1.16 2.12 8.40
N SER A 174 1.74 3.07 9.15
CA SER A 174 2.88 2.78 10.03
C SER A 174 2.59 1.67 11.05
N ASP A 175 1.31 1.43 11.32
CA ASP A 175 0.82 0.61 12.41
C ASP A 175 0.05 -0.62 11.92
N ALA A 176 -0.11 -0.81 10.61
CA ALA A 176 -0.78 -1.96 10.04
C ALA A 176 -0.21 -2.38 8.67
N THR A 177 0.04 -3.68 8.51
CA THR A 177 0.40 -4.29 7.23
C THR A 177 -0.61 -5.38 6.88
N VAL A 178 -0.94 -5.50 5.59
CA VAL A 178 -1.81 -6.56 5.08
C VAL A 178 -1.02 -7.38 4.06
N GLU A 179 -1.10 -8.69 4.18
CA GLU A 179 -0.51 -9.67 3.27
C GLU A 179 -1.61 -10.59 2.74
N VAL A 180 -1.61 -10.83 1.43
CA VAL A 180 -2.50 -11.83 0.80
C VAL A 180 -1.78 -13.18 0.86
N ILE A 181 -2.34 -14.13 1.61
CA ILE A 181 -1.80 -15.49 1.75
C ILE A 181 -2.22 -16.36 0.57
N ASP A 182 -3.48 -16.23 0.16
CA ASP A 182 -4.09 -17.02 -0.91
C ASP A 182 -5.19 -16.21 -1.60
N GLU A 183 -5.35 -16.38 -2.90
CA GLU A 183 -6.38 -15.71 -3.69
C GLU A 183 -6.87 -16.61 -4.83
N LYS A 184 -8.17 -16.88 -4.82
CA LYS A 184 -8.86 -17.66 -5.85
C LYS A 184 -10.13 -16.95 -6.28
N GLY A 185 -10.05 -16.22 -7.39
CA GLY A 185 -11.16 -15.40 -7.87
C GLY A 185 -11.56 -14.36 -6.83
N PHE A 186 -12.83 -14.32 -6.47
CA PHE A 186 -13.37 -13.40 -5.45
C PHE A 186 -13.41 -13.99 -4.04
N GLU A 187 -12.48 -14.89 -3.74
CA GLU A 187 -12.16 -15.35 -2.39
C GLU A 187 -10.66 -15.14 -2.13
N LYS A 188 -10.32 -14.50 -1.01
CA LYS A 188 -8.91 -14.34 -0.59
C LYS A 188 -8.73 -14.53 0.91
N THR A 189 -7.60 -15.08 1.30
CA THR A 189 -7.18 -15.13 2.69
C THR A 189 -6.12 -14.07 2.91
N ILE A 190 -6.36 -13.19 3.88
CA ILE A 190 -5.46 -12.12 4.24
C ILE A 190 -4.94 -12.30 5.66
N LYS A 191 -3.69 -11.89 5.87
CA LYS A 191 -3.09 -11.72 7.18
C LYS A 191 -2.86 -10.23 7.41
N ARG A 192 -3.42 -9.73 8.50
CA ARG A 192 -3.22 -8.35 8.95
C ARG A 192 -2.38 -8.36 10.22
N THR A 193 -1.30 -7.61 10.22
CA THR A 193 -0.49 -7.38 11.42
C THR A 193 -0.72 -5.95 11.86
N GLU A 194 -1.13 -5.73 13.11
CA GLU A 194 -1.43 -4.40 13.65
C GLU A 194 -0.68 -4.11 14.95
N LEU A 195 -0.33 -2.85 15.17
CA LEU A 195 0.19 -2.39 16.45
C LEU A 195 -0.96 -2.26 17.47
N LEU A 196 -0.95 -3.12 18.49
CA LEU A 196 -1.93 -3.12 19.58
C LEU A 196 -1.58 -2.13 20.69
N GLY A 197 -0.31 -1.73 20.79
CA GLY A 197 0.14 -0.75 21.76
C GLY A 197 1.66 -0.72 21.92
N ARG A 198 2.13 0.24 22.73
CA ARG A 198 3.54 0.36 23.10
C ARG A 198 3.67 0.30 24.62
N VAL A 199 4.45 -0.64 25.13
CA VAL A 199 4.73 -0.76 26.56
C VAL A 199 6.25 -0.70 26.76
N LYS A 200 6.74 0.30 27.49
CA LYS A 200 8.17 0.50 27.79
C LYS A 200 9.10 0.41 26.56
N GLY A 201 8.67 0.98 25.43
CA GLY A 201 9.44 0.97 24.18
C GLY A 201 9.28 -0.29 23.33
N PHE A 202 8.67 -1.36 23.85
CA PHE A 202 8.32 -2.55 23.07
C PHE A 202 6.99 -2.36 22.36
N ARG A 203 6.96 -2.73 21.07
CA ARG A 203 5.76 -2.72 20.23
C ARG A 203 5.04 -4.05 20.40
N SER A 204 3.80 -4.01 20.87
CA SER A 204 2.94 -5.18 20.88
C SER A 204 2.20 -5.26 19.56
N LEU A 205 2.42 -6.33 18.80
CA LEU A 205 1.83 -6.55 17.48
C LEU A 205 0.84 -7.69 17.54
N GLY A 206 -0.39 -7.48 17.07
CA GLY A 206 -1.43 -8.49 16.86
C GLY A 206 -1.42 -8.99 15.42
N GLU A 207 -1.63 -10.30 15.23
CA GLU A 207 -1.71 -10.93 13.91
C GLU A 207 -3.11 -11.52 13.72
N PHE A 208 -3.84 -11.07 12.70
CA PHE A 208 -5.22 -11.47 12.42
C PHE A 208 -5.31 -12.09 11.03
N THR A 209 -5.77 -13.34 10.96
CA THR A 209 -6.05 -14.00 9.68
C THR A 209 -7.53 -13.93 9.38
N SER A 210 -7.90 -13.49 8.18
CA SER A 210 -9.29 -13.38 7.75
C SER A 210 -9.49 -13.91 6.34
N ARG A 211 -10.62 -14.55 6.10
CA ARG A 211 -11.09 -14.91 4.76
C ARG A 211 -12.06 -13.83 4.29
N MET A 212 -11.79 -13.28 3.11
CA MET A 212 -12.64 -12.34 2.41
C MET A 212 -13.31 -13.05 1.24
N LYS A 213 -14.61 -12.83 1.07
CA LYS A 213 -15.40 -13.35 -0.04
C LYS A 213 -16.32 -12.26 -0.57
N LEU A 214 -16.23 -11.99 -1.87
CA LEU A 214 -17.06 -10.99 -2.54
C LEU A 214 -18.06 -11.70 -3.47
N VAL A 215 -19.34 -11.45 -3.26
CA VAL A 215 -20.43 -12.08 -4.03
C VAL A 215 -21.47 -11.07 -4.47
N ARG A 216 -22.16 -11.39 -5.55
CA ARG A 216 -23.33 -10.63 -6.02
C ARG A 216 -24.60 -11.29 -5.51
N THR A 217 -25.41 -10.56 -4.75
CA THR A 217 -26.66 -11.09 -4.15
C THR A 217 -27.92 -10.64 -4.88
N GLY A 218 -27.79 -9.80 -5.91
CA GLY A 218 -28.90 -9.31 -6.73
C GLY A 218 -28.41 -8.48 -7.91
N GLN A 219 -29.32 -7.79 -8.62
CA GLN A 219 -28.91 -6.86 -9.70
C GLN A 219 -28.08 -5.69 -9.15
N ASN A 220 -28.49 -5.13 -8.01
CA ASN A 220 -27.90 -3.90 -7.45
C ASN A 220 -27.29 -4.12 -6.05
N SER A 221 -26.78 -5.33 -5.78
CA SER A 221 -26.22 -5.67 -4.46
C SER A 221 -24.98 -6.55 -4.58
N LEU A 222 -23.89 -6.08 -3.98
CA LEU A 222 -22.65 -6.81 -3.75
C LEU A 222 -22.42 -6.91 -2.24
N VAL A 223 -21.94 -8.06 -1.79
CA VAL A 223 -21.61 -8.32 -0.38
C VAL A 223 -20.16 -8.75 -0.29
N LEU A 224 -19.37 -7.99 0.48
CA LEU A 224 -18.04 -8.38 0.92
C LEU A 224 -18.15 -8.99 2.32
N ASP A 225 -18.07 -10.32 2.41
CA ASP A 225 -18.04 -11.05 3.66
C ASP A 225 -16.59 -11.20 4.12
N VAL A 226 -16.27 -10.73 5.33
CA VAL A 226 -14.93 -10.83 5.92
C VAL A 226 -15.04 -11.54 7.25
N VAL A 227 -14.46 -12.73 7.33
CA VAL A 227 -14.59 -13.62 8.49
C VAL A 227 -13.21 -13.96 9.03
N GLY A 228 -13.00 -13.71 10.32
CA GLY A 228 -11.78 -14.13 11.02
C GLY A 228 -11.64 -15.65 11.02
N VAL A 229 -10.47 -16.16 10.65
CA VAL A 229 -10.17 -17.59 10.70
C VAL A 229 -9.62 -17.90 12.10
N LYS A 230 -10.32 -18.78 12.84
CA LYS A 230 -9.77 -19.32 14.09
C LYS A 230 -8.70 -20.34 13.74
N ASP A 231 -7.54 -20.25 14.40
CA ASP A 231 -6.48 -21.24 14.29
C ASP A 231 -6.96 -22.57 14.93
N PRO A 232 -7.12 -23.67 14.17
CA PRO A 232 -7.62 -24.93 14.70
C PRO A 232 -6.66 -25.62 15.68
N SER A 233 -5.40 -25.17 15.79
CA SER A 233 -4.45 -25.68 16.79
C SER A 233 -4.65 -25.08 18.19
N LYS A 234 -5.58 -24.12 18.34
CA LYS A 234 -5.83 -23.41 19.60
C LYS A 234 -7.33 -23.40 19.89
N ASN A 235 -7.71 -24.00 21.02
CA ASN A 235 -9.09 -24.10 21.50
C ASN A 235 -9.75 -22.72 21.70
N GLY A 236 -10.30 -22.15 20.64
CA GLY A 236 -11.32 -21.10 20.71
C GLY A 236 -10.84 -19.65 20.81
N GLU A 237 -9.55 -19.37 20.96
CA GLU A 237 -9.03 -18.00 21.01
C GLU A 237 -8.72 -17.46 19.60
N VAL A 238 -9.32 -16.31 19.27
CA VAL A 238 -8.85 -15.47 18.16
C VAL A 238 -7.44 -15.02 18.52
N GLU A 239 -6.49 -15.23 17.61
CA GLU A 239 -5.09 -14.94 17.85
C GLU A 239 -4.87 -13.43 18.09
N ASN A 240 -4.95 -12.98 19.33
CA ASN A 240 -4.27 -11.78 19.79
C ASN A 240 -2.88 -12.22 20.27
N LYS A 241 -2.01 -12.61 19.33
CA LYS A 241 -0.59 -12.71 19.66
C LYS A 241 -0.16 -11.34 20.14
N ARG A 242 0.23 -11.19 21.41
CA ARG A 242 1.10 -10.09 21.82
C ARG A 242 2.51 -10.64 21.71
N LYS A 243 3.25 -10.25 20.67
CA LYS A 243 4.71 -10.27 20.75
C LYS A 243 5.20 -9.18 21.70
#